data_AF-A0A928A1B6-F1
#
_entry.id   AF-A0A928A1B6-F1
#
_cell.length_a   1.000
_cell.length_b   1.000
_cell.length_c   1.000
_cell.angle_alpha   90.00
_cell.angle_beta   90.00
_cell.angle_gamma   90.00
#
_symmetry.space_group_name_H-M   'P 1'
#
loop_
_entity.id
_entity.type
_entity.pdbx_description
1 polymer ?
#
loop_
_entity_poly.entity_id
_entity_poly.type
_entity_poly.pdbx_seq_one_letter_code
_entity_poly.pdbx_strand_id
1 'polypeptide(L)'
;MRDMKIKKLLLSSIAFISVLSSCSFIIPSSSNEQKDYVKVTFYDGDNTILLEKEIEKGEDITYEGKNPSLEVEEGKEAVFVSWDKPLNDIIEDTSFYPEFSINDKYYTVNFYGDDNTLLDSISVKHNDSFVYDKIPTKESDDYYDYAFRGWYDFYGNAPNNVTKNLHLYADFTKTRHSYDVTFKNENGWTLERQIIKKGEYASYTGEIPTKDPIELGTYSFIGFSPNPETTPITQDTEFVAKFRLDYYTYDVVFKDDDGTILYQDKVSHNSYYGYPLDEPVKESEDPKYFYTFSYWIPQGDYQYSDRVKEDREFVAKYYKHTKSFKVSFKTGLGYTDYLYVDYGEKAYPIGDLESPKDGYTKDFIGWDFDFSTPIYSDTEINAIWTDWYYTKDGLERIQNYDNGEYTYKVKCANETYKTFLITGPNIPIKDGNNYYTSKITGVIEDGFHGNFVVKKVVFDDIPTLVNIGKRAFENCLELETLILNDYITRIEEDAFYACKKLKTVYLPASLEYLGDCSFGFTDVENVFYKGSVEMWEAIEKEGYPRLVPENMYYYSETEPIDTVNKYWRYVDGEMVPW
;
A
#
# COMPACT_ATOMS: atom_id res chain seq x y z
N MET A 1 10.42 14.51 -82.35
CA MET A 1 11.07 14.31 -83.68
C MET A 1 11.96 15.51 -83.95
N ARG A 2 13.28 15.31 -83.93
CA ARG A 2 14.29 16.34 -84.22
C ARG A 2 15.14 15.84 -85.38
N ASP A 3 15.34 16.74 -86.34
CA ASP A 3 16.37 16.81 -87.38
C ASP A 3 16.64 15.60 -88.28
N MET A 4 16.27 15.75 -89.56
CA MET A 4 16.87 15.01 -90.66
C MET A 4 17.27 15.92 -91.82
N LYS A 5 18.49 15.66 -92.31
CA LYS A 5 19.33 16.46 -93.20
C LYS A 5 18.85 16.53 -94.66
N ILE A 6 19.23 17.66 -95.27
CA ILE A 6 19.26 18.01 -96.70
C ILE A 6 20.25 17.13 -97.51
N LYS A 7 19.87 16.69 -98.73
CA LYS A 7 20.63 16.91 -100.00
C LYS A 7 20.07 16.22 -101.26
N LYS A 8 20.01 17.04 -102.33
CA LYS A 8 20.31 16.80 -103.77
C LYS A 8 19.42 15.85 -104.60
N LEU A 9 18.78 16.43 -105.63
CA LEU A 9 18.53 15.77 -106.92
C LEU A 9 19.50 16.31 -107.99
N LEU A 10 19.93 15.40 -108.87
CA LEU A 10 20.91 15.56 -109.94
C LEU A 10 20.23 15.70 -111.32
N LEU A 11 20.93 16.39 -112.22
CA LEU A 11 20.62 16.66 -113.63
C LEU A 11 21.16 15.57 -114.58
N SER A 12 20.81 15.73 -115.86
CA SER A 12 21.42 15.20 -117.10
C SER A 12 20.69 13.97 -117.69
N SER A 13 20.51 13.78 -119.01
CA SER A 13 21.13 14.34 -120.22
C SER A 13 20.21 14.03 -121.43
N ILE A 14 20.39 14.72 -122.56
CA ILE A 14 20.57 14.14 -123.92
C ILE A 14 20.86 15.30 -124.88
N ALA A 15 21.82 15.07 -125.80
CA ALA A 15 22.29 16.03 -126.78
C ALA A 15 22.33 15.38 -128.18
N PHE A 16 22.48 16.25 -129.19
CA PHE A 16 23.07 16.09 -130.54
C PHE A 16 22.16 16.24 -131.81
N ILE A 17 22.55 17.25 -132.62
CA ILE A 17 22.64 17.31 -134.11
C ILE A 17 21.32 17.46 -134.92
N SER A 18 21.16 18.28 -135.98
CA SER A 18 21.94 19.34 -136.66
C SER A 18 21.16 19.85 -137.92
N VAL A 19 21.50 21.07 -138.40
CA VAL A 19 21.42 21.61 -139.80
C VAL A 19 20.01 21.91 -140.37
N LEU A 20 19.55 23.18 -140.43
CA LEU A 20 19.80 24.29 -141.40
C LEU A 20 19.18 24.12 -142.80
N SER A 21 18.37 25.12 -143.21
CA SER A 21 18.49 25.92 -144.46
C SER A 21 17.13 26.58 -144.83
N SER A 22 16.99 27.90 -144.59
CA SER A 22 16.93 29.03 -145.55
C SER A 22 15.53 29.31 -146.16
N CYS A 23 14.88 30.40 -145.70
CA CYS A 23 14.72 31.72 -146.35
C CYS A 23 13.63 31.81 -147.44
N SER A 24 12.54 32.55 -147.17
CA SER A 24 12.26 33.87 -147.79
C SER A 24 10.91 34.47 -147.37
N PHE A 25 10.91 35.81 -147.30
CA PHE A 25 9.89 36.79 -146.91
C PHE A 25 8.56 36.76 -147.68
N ILE A 26 7.44 37.08 -146.99
CA ILE A 26 6.36 38.01 -147.42
C ILE A 26 5.69 38.66 -146.18
N ILE A 27 5.49 39.99 -146.21
CA ILE A 27 4.65 40.86 -145.34
C ILE A 27 3.66 41.58 -146.31
N PRO A 28 2.54 42.25 -145.94
CA PRO A 28 1.40 42.00 -145.04
C PRO A 28 0.03 42.03 -145.80
N SER A 29 -1.11 41.92 -145.12
CA SER A 29 -2.34 42.62 -145.58
C SER A 29 -3.20 43.11 -144.41
N SER A 30 -3.35 44.43 -144.36
CA SER A 30 -4.21 45.20 -143.47
C SER A 30 -5.69 45.09 -143.85
N SER A 31 -6.53 44.73 -142.90
CA SER A 31 -7.92 45.21 -142.83
C SER A 31 -8.08 45.90 -141.48
N ASN A 32 -7.99 47.21 -141.50
CA ASN A 32 -8.19 48.08 -140.35
C ASN A 32 -9.71 48.16 -140.11
N GLU A 33 -10.29 47.17 -139.42
CA GLU A 33 -11.55 47.39 -138.70
C GLU A 33 -11.19 48.32 -137.54
N GLN A 34 -11.57 49.58 -137.69
CA GLN A 34 -11.43 50.56 -136.63
C GLN A 34 -12.40 50.13 -135.52
N LYS A 35 -11.89 49.32 -134.59
CA LYS A 35 -12.64 48.94 -133.39
C LYS A 35 -12.85 50.21 -132.57
N ASP A 36 -14.10 50.60 -132.43
CA ASP A 36 -14.46 51.70 -131.55
C ASP A 36 -14.35 51.19 -130.11
N TYR A 37 -13.43 51.79 -129.36
CA TYR A 37 -13.28 51.53 -127.93
C TYR A 37 -14.05 52.59 -127.16
N VAL A 38 -14.63 52.17 -126.04
CA VAL A 38 -15.29 53.06 -125.08
C VAL A 38 -14.63 52.90 -123.72
N LYS A 39 -14.55 54.00 -122.99
CA LYS A 39 -13.94 54.03 -121.67
C LYS A 39 -14.98 53.68 -120.62
N VAL A 40 -14.68 52.69 -119.79
CA VAL A 40 -15.48 52.37 -118.60
C VAL A 40 -14.70 52.72 -117.35
N THR A 41 -15.35 53.46 -116.46
CA THR A 41 -14.77 53.91 -115.19
C THR A 41 -15.66 53.47 -114.05
N PHE A 42 -15.13 52.65 -113.16
CA PHE A 42 -15.78 52.24 -111.92
C PHE A 42 -15.29 53.14 -110.79
N TYR A 43 -16.24 53.76 -110.11
CA TYR A 43 -15.96 54.63 -108.99
C TYR A 43 -16.14 53.91 -107.66
N ASP A 44 -15.49 54.40 -106.62
CA ASP A 44 -15.76 54.02 -105.24
C ASP A 44 -16.93 54.85 -104.67
N GLY A 45 -17.38 54.52 -103.45
CA GLY A 45 -18.45 55.27 -102.78
C GLY A 45 -18.11 56.74 -102.52
N ASP A 46 -16.83 57.11 -102.45
CA ASP A 46 -16.34 58.49 -102.32
C ASP A 46 -16.10 59.21 -103.66
N ASN A 47 -16.47 58.57 -104.78
CA ASN A 47 -16.23 59.01 -106.16
C ASN A 47 -14.75 59.04 -106.59
N THR A 48 -13.85 58.33 -105.89
CA THR A 48 -12.51 58.02 -106.43
C THR A 48 -12.59 56.91 -107.47
N ILE A 49 -11.63 56.83 -108.38
CA ILE A 49 -11.64 55.78 -109.42
C ILE A 49 -11.07 54.48 -108.83
N LEU A 50 -11.87 53.42 -108.81
CA LEU A 50 -11.42 52.08 -108.44
C LEU A 50 -10.75 51.34 -109.60
N LEU A 51 -11.31 51.47 -110.79
CA LEU A 51 -10.83 50.81 -111.99
C LEU A 51 -11.26 51.60 -113.21
N GLU A 52 -10.33 51.84 -114.12
CA GLU A 52 -10.59 52.43 -115.42
C GLU A 52 -10.00 51.52 -116.49
N LYS A 53 -10.78 51.19 -117.53
CA LYS A 53 -10.33 50.39 -118.66
C LYS A 53 -11.04 50.81 -119.95
N GLU A 54 -10.37 50.58 -121.07
CA GLU A 54 -10.99 50.68 -122.41
C GLU A 54 -11.50 49.28 -122.81
N ILE A 55 -12.72 49.22 -123.32
CA ILE A 55 -13.37 48.00 -123.79
C ILE A 55 -13.87 48.19 -125.22
N GLU A 56 -14.11 47.10 -125.94
CA GLU A 56 -14.71 47.18 -127.28
C GLU A 56 -16.20 47.54 -127.16
N LYS A 57 -16.68 48.39 -128.05
CA LYS A 57 -18.08 48.85 -128.05
C LYS A 57 -19.05 47.66 -128.17
N GLY A 58 -19.98 47.54 -127.21
CA GLY A 58 -20.98 46.47 -127.14
C GLY A 58 -20.56 45.23 -126.36
N GLU A 59 -19.43 45.27 -125.64
CA GLU A 59 -18.95 44.16 -124.80
C GLU A 59 -19.59 44.17 -123.40
N ASP A 60 -19.88 42.97 -122.88
CA ASP A 60 -20.26 42.77 -121.47
C ASP A 60 -19.01 42.83 -120.59
N ILE A 61 -19.11 43.50 -119.44
CA ILE A 61 -17.98 43.66 -118.53
C ILE A 61 -18.21 42.96 -117.19
N THR A 62 -17.18 42.29 -116.69
CA THR A 62 -17.09 41.88 -115.29
C THR A 62 -16.23 42.88 -114.52
N TYR A 63 -16.61 43.13 -113.27
CA TYR A 63 -15.80 43.92 -112.34
C TYR A 63 -14.86 43.01 -111.57
N GLU A 64 -13.55 43.16 -111.78
CA GLU A 64 -12.50 42.38 -111.11
C GLU A 64 -11.63 43.24 -110.17
N GLY A 65 -12.07 44.48 -109.90
CA GLY A 65 -11.38 45.39 -109.00
C GLY A 65 -11.67 45.10 -107.52
N LYS A 66 -11.13 45.95 -106.65
CA LYS A 66 -11.41 45.91 -105.20
C LYS A 66 -12.90 46.20 -104.96
N ASN A 67 -13.58 45.41 -104.12
CA ASN A 67 -14.98 45.71 -103.76
C ASN A 67 -15.14 47.18 -103.35
N PRO A 68 -16.16 47.88 -103.86
CA PRO A 68 -16.45 49.24 -103.46
C PRO A 68 -16.64 49.36 -101.95
N SER A 69 -16.13 50.44 -101.39
CA SER A 69 -16.25 50.86 -100.00
C SER A 69 -16.88 52.25 -99.92
N LEU A 70 -17.69 52.46 -98.89
CA LEU A 70 -18.23 53.77 -98.56
C LEU A 70 -17.97 54.03 -97.08
N GLU A 71 -17.29 55.14 -96.78
CA GLU A 71 -17.20 55.62 -95.41
C GLU A 71 -18.57 56.11 -94.96
N VAL A 72 -19.03 55.56 -93.84
CA VAL A 72 -20.32 55.88 -93.24
C VAL A 72 -20.13 56.31 -91.79
N GLU A 73 -21.18 56.88 -91.20
CA GLU A 73 -21.20 57.27 -89.79
C GLU A 73 -20.81 56.12 -88.86
N GLU A 74 -20.13 56.45 -87.75
CA GLU A 74 -19.69 55.47 -86.76
C GLU A 74 -20.87 54.63 -86.23
N GLY A 75 -20.73 53.31 -86.25
CA GLY A 75 -21.78 52.36 -85.88
C GLY A 75 -22.70 51.90 -87.03
N LYS A 76 -22.48 52.39 -88.25
CA LYS A 76 -23.08 51.85 -89.48
C LYS A 76 -22.05 51.06 -90.28
N GLU A 77 -22.54 50.25 -91.21
CA GLU A 77 -21.72 49.65 -92.26
C GLU A 77 -22.42 49.77 -93.61
N ALA A 78 -21.64 50.05 -94.66
CA ALA A 78 -22.11 50.09 -96.04
C ALA A 78 -21.81 48.75 -96.71
N VAL A 79 -22.86 48.05 -97.16
CA VAL A 79 -22.73 46.79 -97.90
C VAL A 79 -22.99 47.08 -99.37
N PHE A 80 -22.01 46.81 -100.24
CA PHE A 80 -22.18 46.93 -101.69
C PHE A 80 -23.27 45.96 -102.17
N VAL A 81 -24.29 46.50 -102.85
CA VAL A 81 -25.43 45.75 -103.37
C VAL A 81 -25.22 45.44 -104.83
N SER A 82 -24.98 46.47 -105.63
CA SER A 82 -24.85 46.40 -107.09
C SER A 82 -24.22 47.68 -107.64
N TRP A 83 -23.91 47.70 -108.93
CA TRP A 83 -23.62 48.93 -109.66
C TRP A 83 -24.93 49.62 -110.08
N ASP A 84 -24.91 50.94 -110.20
CA ASP A 84 -26.06 51.78 -110.60
C ASP A 84 -26.59 51.49 -112.00
N LYS A 85 -25.76 50.86 -112.84
CA LYS A 85 -26.08 50.46 -114.22
C LYS A 85 -25.74 48.99 -114.44
N PRO A 86 -26.47 48.29 -115.33
CA PRO A 86 -26.11 46.94 -115.71
C PRO A 86 -24.77 46.94 -116.46
N LEU A 87 -23.99 45.88 -116.27
CA LEU A 87 -22.64 45.76 -116.82
C LEU A 87 -22.61 45.17 -118.25
N ASN A 88 -23.68 45.33 -119.03
CA ASN A 88 -23.82 44.77 -120.37
C ASN A 88 -24.14 45.86 -121.42
N ASP A 89 -23.91 45.54 -122.70
CA ASP A 89 -24.26 46.39 -123.86
C ASP A 89 -23.69 47.84 -123.82
N ILE A 90 -22.42 48.00 -123.43
CA ILE A 90 -21.81 49.34 -123.27
C ILE A 90 -21.37 49.92 -124.62
N ILE A 91 -22.11 50.92 -125.11
CA ILE A 91 -21.92 51.50 -126.45
C ILE A 91 -21.29 52.91 -126.47
N GLU A 92 -21.06 53.50 -125.30
CA GLU A 92 -20.46 54.82 -125.09
C GLU A 92 -19.67 54.87 -123.77
N ASP A 93 -18.84 55.89 -123.57
CA ASP A 93 -18.08 56.08 -122.34
C ASP A 93 -19.02 56.10 -121.13
N THR A 94 -18.84 55.13 -120.22
CA THR A 94 -19.80 54.87 -119.14
C THR A 94 -19.11 54.86 -117.78
N SER A 95 -19.71 55.59 -116.85
CA SER A 95 -19.28 55.62 -115.45
C SER A 95 -20.23 54.77 -114.59
N PHE A 96 -19.69 53.85 -113.81
CA PHE A 96 -20.42 53.00 -112.86
C PHE A 96 -20.18 53.48 -111.44
N TYR A 97 -21.27 53.70 -110.72
CA TYR A 97 -21.27 54.11 -109.33
C TYR A 97 -21.85 52.97 -108.47
N PRO A 98 -21.25 52.66 -107.32
CA PRO A 98 -21.70 51.58 -106.47
C PRO A 98 -22.95 51.98 -105.67
N GLU A 99 -23.93 51.08 -105.59
CA GLU A 99 -25.08 51.18 -104.70
C GLU A 99 -24.79 50.43 -103.39
N PHE A 100 -25.05 51.08 -102.25
CA PHE A 100 -24.83 50.51 -100.92
C PHE A 100 -26.12 50.41 -100.10
N SER A 101 -26.25 49.34 -99.32
CA SER A 101 -27.21 49.24 -98.21
C SER A 101 -26.52 49.66 -96.92
N ILE A 102 -27.09 50.62 -96.21
CA ILE A 102 -26.55 51.09 -94.93
C ILE A 102 -27.24 50.36 -93.78
N ASN A 103 -26.49 49.50 -93.10
CA ASN A 103 -27.00 48.67 -92.01
C ASN A 103 -26.42 49.14 -90.67
N ASP A 104 -27.11 48.81 -89.58
CA ASP A 104 -26.50 48.89 -88.25
C ASP A 104 -25.36 47.87 -88.16
N LYS A 105 -24.21 48.29 -87.62
CA LYS A 105 -23.07 47.40 -87.42
C LYS A 105 -23.28 46.59 -86.13
N TYR A 106 -23.08 45.28 -86.20
CA TYR A 106 -23.17 44.37 -85.06
C TYR A 106 -21.83 43.70 -84.79
N TYR A 107 -21.60 43.35 -83.53
CA TYR A 107 -20.45 42.58 -83.09
C TYR A 107 -20.89 41.38 -82.26
N THR A 108 -20.08 40.32 -82.32
CA THR A 108 -20.31 39.11 -81.54
C THR A 108 -19.65 39.23 -80.17
N VAL A 109 -20.41 38.91 -79.13
CA VAL A 109 -19.90 38.67 -77.78
C VAL A 109 -19.97 37.17 -77.53
N ASN A 110 -18.81 36.54 -77.39
CA ASN A 110 -18.65 35.12 -77.12
C ASN A 110 -18.39 34.89 -75.63
N PHE A 111 -19.14 33.97 -75.02
CA PHE A 111 -19.03 33.61 -73.61
C PHE A 111 -18.42 32.21 -73.49
N TYR A 112 -17.30 32.10 -72.78
CA TYR A 112 -16.54 30.87 -72.62
C TYR A 112 -16.53 30.37 -71.17
N GLY A 113 -16.57 29.05 -70.99
CA GLY A 113 -16.29 28.42 -69.70
C GLY A 113 -14.86 28.70 -69.23
N ASP A 114 -14.57 28.38 -67.98
CA ASP A 114 -13.23 28.51 -67.42
C ASP A 114 -12.21 27.53 -68.06
N ASP A 115 -12.72 26.48 -68.72
CA ASP A 115 -11.98 25.53 -69.54
C ASP A 115 -11.80 25.98 -71.02
N ASN A 116 -12.18 27.22 -71.35
CA ASN A 116 -12.21 27.80 -72.70
C ASN A 116 -13.22 27.15 -73.66
N THR A 117 -14.20 26.38 -73.18
CA THR A 117 -15.30 25.92 -74.02
C THR A 117 -16.24 27.08 -74.37
N LEU A 118 -16.66 27.20 -75.64
CA LEU A 118 -17.65 28.20 -76.03
C LEU A 118 -19.03 27.78 -75.50
N LEU A 119 -19.61 28.57 -74.61
CA LEU A 119 -20.90 28.28 -73.97
C LEU A 119 -22.07 28.94 -74.70
N ASP A 120 -21.88 30.18 -75.14
CA ASP A 120 -22.91 30.94 -75.87
C ASP A 120 -22.31 32.10 -76.67
N SER A 121 -23.07 32.62 -77.62
CA SER A 121 -22.71 33.79 -78.41
C SER A 121 -23.95 34.67 -78.65
N ILE A 122 -23.80 35.98 -78.45
CA ILE A 122 -24.84 36.96 -78.78
C ILE A 122 -24.31 37.99 -79.80
N SER A 123 -25.23 38.59 -80.55
CA SER A 123 -24.94 39.69 -81.47
C SER A 123 -25.46 41.00 -80.88
N VAL A 124 -24.58 41.99 -80.72
CA VAL A 124 -24.88 43.28 -80.07
C VAL A 124 -24.52 44.41 -81.04
N LYS A 125 -25.41 45.39 -81.16
CA LYS A 125 -25.18 46.56 -82.02
C LYS A 125 -24.01 47.40 -81.49
N HIS A 126 -23.27 48.04 -82.40
CA HIS A 126 -22.15 48.92 -82.07
C HIS A 126 -22.54 49.99 -81.03
N ASN A 127 -21.70 50.17 -80.01
CA ASN A 127 -21.90 51.08 -78.86
C ASN A 127 -23.07 50.74 -77.93
N ASP A 128 -23.88 49.72 -78.22
CA ASP A 128 -24.89 49.26 -77.28
C ASP A 128 -24.26 48.45 -76.14
N SER A 129 -24.95 48.46 -75.01
CA SER A 129 -24.65 47.57 -73.90
C SER A 129 -25.43 46.26 -74.04
N PHE A 130 -24.94 45.22 -73.36
CA PHE A 130 -25.63 43.94 -73.27
C PHE A 130 -25.81 43.53 -71.81
N VAL A 131 -26.82 42.69 -71.57
CA VAL A 131 -27.03 42.01 -70.30
C VAL A 131 -27.03 40.51 -70.60
N TYR A 132 -26.30 39.75 -69.79
CA TYR A 132 -26.19 38.32 -69.96
C TYR A 132 -26.37 37.63 -68.61
N ASP A 133 -27.56 37.09 -68.39
CA ASP A 133 -28.02 36.57 -67.09
C ASP A 133 -27.73 35.08 -66.90
N LYS A 134 -27.12 34.41 -67.88
CA LYS A 134 -26.74 33.00 -67.73
C LYS A 134 -25.55 32.90 -66.79
N ILE A 135 -25.76 32.22 -65.68
CA ILE A 135 -24.77 31.94 -64.66
C ILE A 135 -24.22 30.53 -64.91
N PRO A 136 -22.95 30.38 -65.33
CA PRO A 136 -22.34 29.07 -65.47
C PRO A 136 -22.08 28.47 -64.08
N THR A 137 -22.20 27.16 -63.97
CA THR A 137 -21.89 26.41 -62.75
C THR A 137 -20.58 25.68 -62.91
N LYS A 138 -19.82 25.60 -61.81
CA LYS A 138 -18.63 24.78 -61.72
C LYS A 138 -18.78 23.86 -60.51
N GLU A 139 -18.67 22.56 -60.75
CA GLU A 139 -18.76 21.55 -59.70
C GLU A 139 -17.65 21.75 -58.66
N SER A 140 -17.99 21.58 -57.39
CA SER A 140 -17.00 21.56 -56.30
C SER A 140 -16.05 20.38 -56.47
N ASP A 141 -14.79 20.59 -56.09
CA ASP A 141 -13.81 19.51 -55.97
C ASP A 141 -13.64 19.09 -54.50
N ASP A 142 -12.76 18.13 -54.25
CA ASP A 142 -12.52 17.60 -52.89
C ASP A 142 -12.15 18.68 -51.86
N TYR A 143 -11.60 19.82 -52.32
CA TYR A 143 -11.06 20.89 -51.47
C TYR A 143 -11.76 22.24 -51.61
N TYR A 144 -12.41 22.53 -52.72
CA TYR A 144 -12.94 23.85 -53.02
C TYR A 144 -14.37 23.84 -53.57
N ASP A 145 -15.17 24.77 -53.05
CA ASP A 145 -16.40 25.22 -53.70
C ASP A 145 -16.10 26.40 -54.63
N TYR A 146 -16.80 26.46 -55.76
CA TYR A 146 -16.65 27.50 -56.76
C TYR A 146 -17.94 28.33 -56.88
N ALA A 147 -17.81 29.65 -56.79
CA ALA A 147 -18.90 30.58 -56.99
C ALA A 147 -18.58 31.50 -58.17
N PHE A 148 -19.52 31.62 -59.11
CA PHE A 148 -19.38 32.47 -60.28
C PHE A 148 -19.23 33.93 -59.85
N ARG A 149 -18.13 34.57 -60.28
CA ARG A 149 -17.83 35.97 -59.98
C ARG A 149 -18.33 36.92 -61.06
N GLY A 150 -18.26 36.50 -62.32
CA GLY A 150 -18.60 37.35 -63.45
C GLY A 150 -17.92 36.92 -64.75
N TRP A 151 -18.24 37.66 -65.80
CA TRP A 151 -17.67 37.51 -67.14
C TRP A 151 -16.57 38.52 -67.36
N TYR A 152 -15.38 38.06 -67.73
CA TYR A 152 -14.22 38.92 -67.92
C TYR A 152 -13.49 38.64 -69.23
N ASP A 153 -12.95 39.66 -69.87
CA ASP A 153 -12.05 39.48 -71.01
C ASP A 153 -10.70 38.86 -70.55
N PHE A 154 -9.85 38.52 -71.52
CA PHE A 154 -8.51 37.96 -71.25
C PHE A 154 -7.64 38.86 -70.34
N TYR A 155 -7.94 40.16 -70.27
CA TYR A 155 -7.21 41.13 -69.45
C TYR A 155 -7.86 41.35 -68.07
N GLY A 156 -8.95 40.65 -67.75
CA GLY A 156 -9.67 40.77 -66.49
C GLY A 156 -10.64 41.94 -66.42
N ASN A 157 -11.01 42.55 -67.55
CA ASN A 157 -12.02 43.62 -67.61
C ASN A 157 -13.42 43.04 -67.82
N ALA A 158 -14.44 43.69 -67.27
CA ALA A 158 -15.85 43.39 -67.55
C ALA A 158 -16.43 44.48 -68.49
N PRO A 159 -16.20 44.39 -69.81
CA PRO A 159 -16.66 45.40 -70.76
C PRO A 159 -18.18 45.35 -70.90
N ASN A 160 -18.83 46.50 -70.73
CA ASN A 160 -20.29 46.61 -70.86
C ASN A 160 -20.74 47.20 -72.20
N ASN A 161 -19.84 47.83 -72.98
CA ASN A 161 -20.16 48.43 -74.28
C ASN A 161 -19.41 47.70 -75.40
N VAL A 162 -20.11 47.45 -76.51
CA VAL A 162 -19.57 46.64 -77.60
C VAL A 162 -19.14 47.50 -78.78
N THR A 163 -17.83 47.74 -78.90
CA THR A 163 -17.20 48.47 -80.03
C THR A 163 -16.42 47.56 -80.99
N LYS A 164 -16.29 46.28 -80.64
CA LYS A 164 -15.61 45.22 -81.39
C LYS A 164 -16.13 43.86 -80.91
N ASN A 165 -15.77 42.78 -81.59
CA ASN A 165 -16.02 41.44 -81.09
C ASN A 165 -15.34 41.23 -79.73
N LEU A 166 -16.07 40.62 -78.79
CA LEU A 166 -15.60 40.36 -77.43
C LEU A 166 -15.56 38.85 -77.16
N HIS A 167 -14.56 38.43 -76.39
CA HIS A 167 -14.44 37.08 -75.84
C HIS A 167 -14.36 37.22 -74.32
N LEU A 168 -15.39 36.73 -73.64
CA LEU A 168 -15.53 36.81 -72.19
C LEU A 168 -15.50 35.41 -71.59
N TYR A 169 -14.77 35.25 -70.50
CA TYR A 169 -14.54 34.00 -69.81
C TYR A 169 -15.20 34.04 -68.44
N ALA A 170 -15.80 32.93 -68.06
CA ALA A 170 -16.38 32.77 -66.73
C ALA A 170 -15.26 32.75 -65.68
N ASP A 171 -15.31 33.65 -64.72
CA ASP A 171 -14.40 33.66 -63.58
C ASP A 171 -15.12 33.18 -62.31
N PHE A 172 -14.40 32.44 -61.46
CA PHE A 172 -14.94 31.82 -60.26
C PHE A 172 -14.08 32.14 -59.05
N THR A 173 -14.70 32.56 -57.95
CA THR A 173 -14.04 32.58 -56.64
C THR A 173 -14.03 31.17 -56.06
N LYS A 174 -12.88 30.73 -55.53
CA LYS A 174 -12.74 29.45 -54.83
C LYS A 174 -12.76 29.61 -53.32
N THR A 175 -13.51 28.75 -52.64
CA THR A 175 -13.61 28.72 -51.16
C THR A 175 -13.20 27.35 -50.66
N ARG A 176 -12.19 27.28 -49.78
CA ARG A 176 -11.69 26.01 -49.26
C ARG A 176 -12.67 25.40 -48.25
N HIS A 177 -13.15 24.18 -48.51
CA HIS A 177 -14.10 23.46 -47.63
C HIS A 177 -13.54 22.20 -46.98
N SER A 178 -12.36 21.72 -47.40
CA SER A 178 -11.72 20.52 -46.83
C SER A 178 -10.20 20.67 -46.72
N TYR A 179 -9.59 19.85 -45.86
CA TYR A 179 -8.17 19.89 -45.53
C TYR A 179 -7.56 18.50 -45.41
N ASP A 180 -6.25 18.42 -45.66
CA ASP A 180 -5.47 17.20 -45.48
C ASP A 180 -5.23 16.92 -44.00
N VAL A 181 -5.60 15.72 -43.56
CA VAL A 181 -5.31 15.21 -42.22
C VAL A 181 -4.36 14.03 -42.34
N THR A 182 -3.25 14.09 -41.60
CA THR A 182 -2.24 13.02 -41.59
C THR A 182 -2.03 12.49 -40.18
N PHE A 183 -2.27 11.19 -39.99
CA PHE A 183 -1.87 10.48 -38.78
C PHE A 183 -0.44 9.97 -38.93
N LYS A 184 0.40 10.19 -37.92
CA LYS A 184 1.81 9.80 -37.92
C LYS A 184 2.18 9.04 -36.65
N ASN A 185 3.17 8.15 -36.76
CA ASN A 185 3.84 7.61 -35.58
C ASN A 185 4.84 8.63 -34.98
N GLU A 186 5.43 8.32 -33.83
CA GLU A 186 6.41 9.22 -33.17
C GLU A 186 7.66 9.49 -34.02
N ASN A 187 8.01 8.60 -34.95
CA ASN A 187 9.15 8.75 -35.86
C ASN A 187 8.81 9.61 -37.09
N GLY A 188 7.58 10.12 -37.19
CA GLY A 188 7.10 10.96 -38.29
C GLY A 188 6.66 10.20 -39.54
N TRP A 189 6.63 8.86 -39.51
CA TRP A 189 6.09 8.07 -40.62
C TRP A 189 4.58 8.18 -40.66
N THR A 190 4.05 8.34 -41.87
CA THR A 190 2.61 8.42 -42.10
C THR A 190 1.96 7.06 -41.89
N LEU A 191 0.96 7.04 -41.02
CA LEU A 191 0.10 5.89 -40.74
C LEU A 191 -1.16 5.90 -41.60
N GLU A 192 -1.79 7.07 -41.75
CA GLU A 192 -3.03 7.23 -42.51
C GLU A 192 -3.14 8.68 -43.02
N ARG A 193 -3.79 8.87 -44.18
CA ARG A 193 -4.18 10.19 -44.72
C ARG A 193 -5.67 10.22 -45.00
N GLN A 194 -6.29 11.35 -44.69
CA GLN A 194 -7.72 11.59 -44.87
C GLN A 194 -7.94 13.02 -45.38
N ILE A 195 -9.04 13.23 -46.11
CA ILE A 195 -9.52 14.56 -46.48
C ILE A 195 -10.77 14.81 -45.63
N ILE A 196 -10.73 15.83 -44.76
CA ILE A 196 -11.80 16.12 -43.79
C ILE A 196 -12.36 17.52 -44.04
N LYS A 197 -13.69 17.65 -43.97
CA LYS A 197 -14.36 18.94 -44.16
C LYS A 197 -14.07 19.90 -43.02
N LYS A 198 -14.08 21.19 -43.34
CA LYS A 198 -13.86 22.28 -42.39
C LYS A 198 -14.87 22.22 -41.25
N GLY A 199 -14.38 22.16 -40.02
CA GLY A 199 -15.16 22.10 -38.79
C GLY A 199 -15.54 20.69 -38.33
N GLU A 200 -15.29 19.67 -39.14
CA GLU A 200 -15.45 18.26 -38.74
C GLU A 200 -14.23 17.76 -37.95
N TYR A 201 -14.35 16.54 -37.40
CA TYR A 201 -13.33 15.89 -36.60
C TYR A 201 -12.79 14.66 -37.35
N ALA A 202 -11.49 14.42 -37.21
CA ALA A 202 -10.87 13.23 -37.80
C ALA A 202 -11.03 12.03 -36.86
N SER A 203 -10.97 10.83 -37.42
CA SER A 203 -10.91 9.58 -36.64
C SER A 203 -9.95 8.61 -37.30
N TYR A 204 -9.04 8.05 -36.52
CA TYR A 204 -8.04 7.11 -37.01
C TYR A 204 -8.66 5.72 -37.19
N THR A 205 -8.49 5.11 -38.37
CA THR A 205 -9.11 3.82 -38.72
C THR A 205 -8.10 2.67 -38.86
N GLY A 206 -6.80 2.98 -38.84
CA GLY A 206 -5.73 1.99 -38.90
C GLY A 206 -5.57 1.16 -37.62
N GLU A 207 -4.60 0.25 -37.65
CA GLU A 207 -4.23 -0.55 -36.48
C GLU A 207 -3.67 0.33 -35.36
N ILE A 208 -4.01 0.01 -34.11
CA ILE A 208 -3.53 0.76 -32.94
C ILE A 208 -2.00 0.84 -33.01
N PRO A 209 -1.42 2.05 -33.03
CA PRO A 209 0.03 2.20 -33.14
C PRO A 209 0.76 1.46 -32.01
N THR A 210 1.81 0.74 -32.36
CA THR A 210 2.68 0.03 -31.40
C THR A 210 4.06 0.67 -31.35
N LYS A 211 4.76 0.43 -30.25
CA LYS A 211 6.14 0.84 -30.03
C LYS A 211 6.87 -0.26 -29.30
N ASP A 212 8.06 -0.62 -29.79
CA ASP A 212 8.84 -1.72 -29.23
C ASP A 212 9.14 -1.46 -27.74
N PRO A 213 9.06 -2.49 -26.89
CA PRO A 213 9.41 -2.38 -25.48
C PRO A 213 10.89 -2.05 -25.32
N ILE A 214 11.22 -1.46 -24.17
CA ILE A 214 12.59 -1.20 -23.74
C ILE A 214 12.90 -2.01 -22.49
N GLU A 215 14.17 -2.00 -22.04
CA GLU A 215 14.59 -2.70 -20.82
C GLU A 215 13.72 -2.36 -19.59
N LEU A 216 13.28 -1.10 -19.48
CA LEU A 216 12.50 -0.62 -18.34
C LEU A 216 11.01 -1.01 -18.37
N GLY A 217 10.44 -1.35 -19.53
CA GLY A 217 8.99 -1.50 -19.65
C GLY A 217 8.45 -1.57 -21.08
N THR A 218 7.12 -1.59 -21.18
CA THR A 218 6.36 -1.57 -22.44
C THR A 218 5.75 -0.19 -22.67
N TYR A 219 5.29 0.08 -23.89
CA TYR A 219 4.60 1.33 -24.21
C TYR A 219 3.12 1.07 -24.47
N SER A 220 2.26 1.80 -23.77
CA SER A 220 0.83 1.88 -24.12
C SER A 220 0.56 3.09 -24.99
N PHE A 221 -0.18 2.88 -26.06
CA PHE A 221 -0.71 3.97 -26.88
C PHE A 221 -1.76 4.74 -26.07
N ILE A 222 -1.58 6.05 -25.94
CA ILE A 222 -2.48 6.93 -25.18
C ILE A 222 -3.29 7.87 -26.07
N GLY A 223 -3.25 7.67 -27.39
CA GLY A 223 -3.94 8.50 -28.36
C GLY A 223 -2.98 9.32 -29.22
N PHE A 224 -3.56 10.20 -30.04
CA PHE A 224 -2.81 11.15 -30.86
C PHE A 224 -2.78 12.53 -30.19
N SER A 225 -1.75 13.31 -30.52
CA SER A 225 -1.65 14.72 -30.17
C SER A 225 -1.50 15.57 -31.44
N PRO A 226 -2.34 16.62 -31.64
CA PRO A 226 -3.50 16.96 -30.82
C PRO A 226 -4.58 15.85 -30.82
N ASN A 227 -5.62 15.92 -29.96
CA ASN A 227 -6.61 14.84 -29.90
C ASN A 227 -7.60 14.96 -31.07
N PRO A 228 -7.65 13.98 -32.01
CA PRO A 228 -8.47 14.07 -33.22
C PRO A 228 -9.98 14.14 -32.94
N GLU A 229 -10.44 13.55 -31.84
CA GLU A 229 -11.87 13.54 -31.47
C GLU A 229 -12.36 14.89 -30.92
N THR A 230 -11.44 15.79 -30.57
CA THR A 230 -11.75 17.10 -29.97
C THR A 230 -11.10 18.27 -30.70
N THR A 231 -10.36 18.01 -31.78
CA THR A 231 -9.71 19.03 -32.60
C THR A 231 -10.47 19.21 -33.91
N PRO A 232 -11.29 20.28 -34.05
CA PRO A 232 -11.98 20.53 -35.31
C PRO A 232 -10.98 20.94 -36.40
N ILE A 233 -11.17 20.40 -37.61
CA ILE A 233 -10.26 20.62 -38.72
C ILE A 233 -10.55 21.97 -39.39
N THR A 234 -9.59 22.89 -39.33
CA THR A 234 -9.70 24.21 -39.99
C THR A 234 -8.54 24.51 -40.94
N GLN A 235 -7.55 23.62 -40.99
CA GLN A 235 -6.35 23.69 -41.80
C GLN A 235 -5.76 22.28 -41.94
N ASP A 236 -4.74 22.14 -42.79
CA ASP A 236 -4.00 20.89 -42.88
C ASP A 236 -3.38 20.56 -41.52
N THR A 237 -3.64 19.35 -41.02
CA THR A 237 -3.39 18.98 -39.62
C THR A 237 -2.70 17.63 -39.51
N GLU A 238 -1.70 17.56 -38.62
CA GLU A 238 -0.99 16.32 -38.32
C GLU A 238 -1.29 15.86 -36.89
N PHE A 239 -1.66 14.59 -36.76
CA PHE A 239 -1.91 13.91 -35.50
C PHE A 239 -0.79 12.91 -35.24
N VAL A 240 0.01 13.15 -34.20
CA VAL A 240 1.18 12.31 -33.88
C VAL A 240 0.85 11.39 -32.72
N ALA A 241 1.04 10.08 -32.92
CA ALA A 241 0.82 9.06 -31.90
C ALA A 241 1.63 9.38 -30.63
N LYS A 242 1.03 9.20 -29.47
CA LYS A 242 1.68 9.38 -28.16
C LYS A 242 1.60 8.09 -27.38
N PHE A 243 2.68 7.82 -26.64
CA PHE A 243 2.82 6.63 -25.84
C PHE A 243 3.18 7.00 -24.41
N ARG A 244 2.66 6.20 -23.46
CA ARG A 244 3.10 6.21 -22.06
C ARG A 244 3.96 4.98 -21.82
N LEU A 245 5.10 5.16 -21.17
CA LEU A 245 5.93 4.05 -20.70
C LEU A 245 5.27 3.45 -19.45
N ASP A 246 4.88 2.19 -19.54
CA ASP A 246 4.42 1.39 -18.41
C ASP A 246 5.59 0.50 -17.97
N TYR A 247 6.12 0.78 -16.77
CA TYR A 247 7.29 0.09 -16.24
C TYR A 247 6.97 -1.37 -15.91
N TYR A 248 7.91 -2.28 -16.16
CA TYR A 248 7.81 -3.63 -15.58
C TYR A 248 7.78 -3.51 -14.05
N THR A 249 7.02 -4.38 -13.40
CA THR A 249 6.95 -4.45 -11.93
C THR A 249 7.22 -5.88 -11.51
N TYR A 250 7.89 -6.04 -10.37
CA TYR A 250 8.23 -7.33 -9.80
C TYR A 250 7.67 -7.45 -8.39
N ASP A 251 7.34 -8.68 -8.01
CA ASP A 251 6.86 -8.98 -6.67
C ASP A 251 8.05 -9.00 -5.70
N VAL A 252 7.95 -8.22 -4.63
CA VAL A 252 8.89 -8.25 -3.51
C VAL A 252 8.14 -8.76 -2.29
N VAL A 253 8.52 -9.95 -1.84
CA VAL A 253 7.82 -10.70 -0.80
C VAL A 253 8.71 -10.84 0.43
N PHE A 254 8.17 -10.50 1.59
CA PHE A 254 8.79 -10.71 2.90
C PHE A 254 8.01 -11.77 3.64
N LYS A 255 8.69 -12.85 4.02
CA LYS A 255 8.13 -14.03 4.66
C LYS A 255 8.72 -14.26 6.03
N ASP A 256 7.92 -14.78 6.92
CA ASP A 256 8.41 -15.29 8.19
C ASP A 256 9.30 -16.53 7.98
N ASP A 257 10.01 -16.97 9.02
CA ASP A 257 10.93 -18.10 8.94
C ASP A 257 10.25 -19.46 8.75
N ASP A 258 8.92 -19.52 8.94
CA ASP A 258 8.06 -20.66 8.61
C ASP A 258 7.50 -20.62 7.17
N GLY A 259 7.79 -19.55 6.42
CA GLY A 259 7.32 -19.32 5.06
C GLY A 259 6.01 -18.54 4.94
N THR A 260 5.39 -18.15 6.05
CA THR A 260 4.19 -17.30 6.05
C THR A 260 4.49 -15.95 5.42
N ILE A 261 3.67 -15.48 4.47
CA ILE A 261 3.86 -14.17 3.86
C ILE A 261 3.41 -13.09 4.86
N LEU A 262 4.33 -12.20 5.21
CA LEU A 262 4.10 -11.11 6.15
C LEU A 262 3.83 -9.79 5.43
N TYR A 263 4.52 -9.55 4.32
CA TYR A 263 4.33 -8.38 3.48
C TYR A 263 4.65 -8.70 2.02
N GLN A 264 3.89 -8.13 1.09
CA GLN A 264 4.12 -8.27 -0.33
C GLN A 264 3.74 -6.96 -1.03
N ASP A 265 4.59 -6.52 -1.95
CA ASP A 265 4.35 -5.35 -2.78
C ASP A 265 4.89 -5.52 -4.20
N LYS A 266 4.38 -4.71 -5.13
CA LYS A 266 4.86 -4.65 -6.52
C LYS A 266 5.73 -3.43 -6.73
N VAL A 267 7.01 -3.68 -7.04
CA VAL A 267 8.04 -2.65 -7.14
C VAL A 267 8.45 -2.48 -8.60
N SER A 268 8.55 -1.23 -9.08
CA SER A 268 8.93 -0.95 -10.46
C SER A 268 10.36 -1.40 -10.78
N HIS A 269 10.58 -1.81 -12.02
CA HIS A 269 11.89 -2.20 -12.53
C HIS A 269 12.93 -1.10 -12.29
N ASN A 270 14.12 -1.53 -11.87
CA ASN A 270 15.26 -0.70 -11.54
C ASN A 270 14.99 0.35 -10.43
N SER A 271 14.01 0.12 -9.56
CA SER A 271 13.76 0.94 -8.36
C SER A 271 14.24 0.25 -7.08
N TYR A 272 14.25 1.00 -5.97
CA TYR A 272 14.50 0.47 -4.64
C TYR A 272 13.20 -0.03 -4.03
N TYR A 273 13.29 -1.06 -3.21
CA TYR A 273 12.17 -1.61 -2.44
C TYR A 273 12.26 -1.14 -0.99
N GLY A 274 11.09 -0.91 -0.38
CA GLY A 274 10.98 -0.57 1.04
C GLY A 274 10.95 -1.81 1.91
N TYR A 275 11.30 -1.65 3.18
CA TYR A 275 11.12 -2.69 4.20
C TYR A 275 9.75 -2.54 4.86
N PRO A 276 9.16 -3.64 5.32
CA PRO A 276 8.02 -3.56 6.22
C PRO A 276 8.38 -2.66 7.41
N LEU A 277 7.48 -1.73 7.73
CA LEU A 277 7.66 -0.80 8.86
C LEU A 277 7.63 -1.53 10.20
N ASP A 278 6.83 -2.58 10.28
CA ASP A 278 6.67 -3.39 11.48
C ASP A 278 7.63 -4.59 11.44
N GLU A 279 8.42 -4.76 12.51
CA GLU A 279 9.24 -5.94 12.69
C GLU A 279 8.35 -7.15 13.00
N PRO A 280 8.63 -8.32 12.40
CA PRO A 280 7.82 -9.49 12.64
C PRO A 280 8.08 -10.07 14.02
N VAL A 281 7.02 -10.61 14.63
CA VAL A 281 7.06 -11.16 15.98
C VAL A 281 6.93 -12.67 15.90
N LYS A 282 7.83 -13.37 16.59
CA LYS A 282 7.83 -14.83 16.69
C LYS A 282 7.60 -15.26 18.15
N GLU A 283 6.44 -15.85 18.40
CA GLU A 283 6.13 -16.46 19.69
C GLU A 283 6.91 -17.75 19.90
N SER A 284 7.26 -18.06 21.15
CA SER A 284 7.87 -19.34 21.50
C SER A 284 6.83 -20.28 22.11
N GLU A 285 6.74 -21.50 21.58
CA GLU A 285 5.92 -22.57 22.19
C GLU A 285 6.49 -23.05 23.54
N ASP A 286 7.79 -22.84 23.77
CA ASP A 286 8.46 -23.17 25.03
C ASP A 286 8.57 -21.91 25.90
N PRO A 287 7.93 -21.87 27.08
CA PRO A 287 7.94 -20.68 27.94
C PRO A 287 9.34 -20.25 28.38
N LYS A 288 10.35 -21.13 28.27
CA LYS A 288 11.76 -20.84 28.56
C LYS A 288 12.38 -19.82 27.62
N TYR A 289 11.92 -19.73 26.38
CA TYR A 289 12.59 -18.94 25.34
C TYR A 289 11.74 -17.77 24.83
N PHE A 290 12.41 -16.81 24.21
CA PHE A 290 11.79 -15.79 23.38
C PHE A 290 12.67 -15.54 22.14
N TYR A 291 12.08 -15.00 21.09
CA TYR A 291 12.75 -14.71 19.84
C TYR A 291 12.79 -13.20 19.60
N THR A 292 13.93 -12.69 19.17
CA THR A 292 14.03 -11.31 18.67
C THR A 292 14.29 -11.35 17.18
N PHE A 293 13.53 -10.56 16.42
CA PHE A 293 13.84 -10.29 15.02
C PHE A 293 15.25 -9.69 14.92
N SER A 294 15.96 -10.05 13.86
CA SER A 294 17.33 -9.60 13.62
C SER A 294 17.42 -8.82 12.32
N TYR A 295 17.21 -9.49 11.19
CA TYR A 295 17.20 -8.87 9.86
C TYR A 295 16.52 -9.78 8.84
N TRP A 296 16.24 -9.22 7.67
CA TRP A 296 15.69 -9.92 6.51
C TRP A 296 16.81 -10.54 5.67
N ILE A 297 16.70 -11.82 5.34
CA ILE A 297 17.67 -12.55 4.50
C ILE A 297 17.14 -12.65 3.06
N PRO A 298 17.81 -12.05 2.06
CA PRO A 298 17.44 -12.22 0.66
C PRO A 298 17.59 -13.69 0.23
N GLN A 299 16.57 -14.21 -0.46
CA GLN A 299 16.57 -15.54 -1.05
C GLN A 299 17.08 -15.46 -2.48
N GLY A 300 18.40 -15.53 -2.64
CA GLY A 300 19.09 -15.51 -3.94
C GLY A 300 20.42 -14.77 -3.90
N ASP A 301 21.10 -14.67 -5.05
CA ASP A 301 22.41 -14.04 -5.19
C ASP A 301 22.30 -12.52 -5.40
N TYR A 302 21.56 -11.84 -4.54
CA TYR A 302 21.40 -10.38 -4.59
C TYR A 302 21.64 -9.74 -3.22
N GLN A 303 22.19 -8.54 -3.26
CA GLN A 303 22.48 -7.74 -2.09
C GLN A 303 21.32 -6.81 -1.77
N TYR A 304 21.27 -6.39 -0.50
CA TYR A 304 20.26 -5.48 0.02
C TYR A 304 20.15 -4.17 -0.79
N SER A 305 21.28 -3.67 -1.30
CA SER A 305 21.37 -2.42 -2.07
C SER A 305 20.99 -2.54 -3.54
N ASP A 306 20.73 -3.75 -4.05
CA ASP A 306 20.50 -3.96 -5.47
C ASP A 306 19.12 -3.45 -5.89
N ARG A 307 19.04 -2.83 -7.07
CA ARG A 307 17.75 -2.41 -7.65
C ARG A 307 16.97 -3.61 -8.17
N VAL A 308 15.65 -3.58 -8.02
CA VAL A 308 14.76 -4.71 -8.39
C VAL A 308 14.74 -4.89 -9.91
N LYS A 309 15.09 -6.09 -10.39
CA LYS A 309 15.09 -6.46 -11.82
C LYS A 309 14.32 -7.75 -12.11
N GLU A 310 13.91 -8.44 -11.06
CA GLU A 310 13.19 -9.71 -11.03
C GLU A 310 12.49 -9.82 -9.67
N ASP A 311 11.61 -10.81 -9.53
CA ASP A 311 10.91 -11.06 -8.27
C ASP A 311 11.92 -11.38 -7.14
N ARG A 312 11.64 -10.87 -5.94
CA ARG A 312 12.52 -11.02 -4.78
C ARG A 312 11.78 -11.54 -3.58
N GLU A 313 12.50 -12.31 -2.79
CA GLU A 313 11.98 -12.89 -1.58
C GLU A 313 12.97 -12.68 -0.44
N PHE A 314 12.44 -12.31 0.72
CA PHE A 314 13.19 -12.09 1.94
C PHE A 314 12.58 -12.93 3.06
N VAL A 315 13.41 -13.59 3.85
CA VAL A 315 12.96 -14.42 4.97
C VAL A 315 13.46 -13.81 6.28
N ALA A 316 12.57 -13.70 7.27
CA ALA A 316 12.90 -13.18 8.58
C ALA A 316 13.95 -14.07 9.27
N LYS A 317 14.95 -13.45 9.91
CA LYS A 317 15.90 -14.16 10.78
C LYS A 317 15.67 -13.77 12.22
N TYR A 318 15.52 -14.77 13.08
CA TYR A 318 15.39 -14.59 14.53
C TYR A 318 16.60 -15.11 15.29
N TYR A 319 16.89 -14.46 16.42
CA TYR A 319 17.76 -15.01 17.46
C TYR A 319 16.91 -15.53 18.62
N LYS A 320 17.24 -16.75 19.06
CA LYS A 320 16.60 -17.41 20.19
C LYS A 320 17.35 -17.04 21.46
N HIS A 321 16.62 -16.55 22.46
CA HIS A 321 17.16 -16.18 23.77
C HIS A 321 16.47 -16.98 24.86
N THR A 322 17.21 -17.27 25.94
CA THR A 322 16.64 -17.80 27.18
C THR A 322 16.06 -16.64 27.98
N LYS A 323 14.85 -16.77 28.49
CA LYS A 323 14.30 -15.78 29.44
C LYS A 323 15.13 -15.80 30.71
N SER A 324 15.41 -14.62 31.27
CA SER A 324 16.01 -14.48 32.59
C SER A 324 15.15 -13.58 33.45
N PHE A 325 15.16 -13.84 34.74
CA PHE A 325 14.36 -13.13 35.73
C PHE A 325 15.26 -12.45 36.74
N LYS A 326 14.82 -11.29 37.20
CA LYS A 326 15.53 -10.54 38.22
C LYS A 326 15.23 -11.14 39.59
N VAL A 327 16.26 -11.61 40.28
CA VAL A 327 16.18 -12.02 41.68
C VAL A 327 16.81 -10.93 42.52
N SER A 328 16.00 -10.29 43.37
CA SER A 328 16.40 -9.15 44.20
C SER A 328 16.58 -9.58 45.65
N PHE A 329 17.69 -9.18 46.27
CA PHE A 329 18.11 -9.55 47.61
C PHE A 329 18.08 -8.33 48.51
N LYS A 330 17.15 -8.29 49.46
CA LYS A 330 17.07 -7.23 50.47
C LYS A 330 17.92 -7.58 51.68
N THR A 331 19.01 -6.84 51.87
CA THR A 331 19.93 -7.03 53.00
C THR A 331 19.54 -6.14 54.18
N GLY A 332 20.19 -6.38 55.33
CA GLY A 332 19.93 -5.63 56.56
C GLY A 332 20.29 -4.14 56.49
N LEU A 333 21.10 -3.73 55.52
CA LEU A 333 21.53 -2.33 55.35
C LEU A 333 20.56 -1.46 54.53
N GLY A 334 19.43 -2.02 54.08
CA GLY A 334 18.51 -1.35 53.16
C GLY A 334 19.01 -1.31 51.70
N TYR A 335 20.11 -2.01 51.39
CA TYR A 335 20.56 -2.22 50.02
C TYR A 335 19.78 -3.38 49.38
N THR A 336 19.55 -3.26 48.08
CA THR A 336 19.00 -4.33 47.25
C THR A 336 20.03 -4.72 46.21
N ASP A 337 20.70 -5.85 46.40
CA ASP A 337 21.50 -6.48 45.36
C ASP A 337 20.59 -7.31 44.46
N TYR A 338 21.05 -7.61 43.24
CA TYR A 338 20.29 -8.46 42.33
C TYR A 338 21.19 -9.20 41.36
N LEU A 339 20.68 -10.31 40.86
CA LEU A 339 21.23 -11.04 39.72
C LEU A 339 20.12 -11.44 38.76
N TYR A 340 20.48 -11.76 37.52
CA TYR A 340 19.57 -12.36 36.56
C TYR A 340 19.80 -13.87 36.54
N VAL A 341 18.72 -14.64 36.71
CA VAL A 341 18.73 -16.11 36.66
C VAL A 341 17.96 -16.54 35.42
N ASP A 342 18.56 -17.41 34.62
CA ASP A 342 17.88 -18.02 33.48
C ASP A 342 16.68 -18.86 33.93
N TYR A 343 15.63 -18.89 33.12
CA TYR A 343 14.39 -19.62 33.39
C TYR A 343 14.67 -21.08 33.80
N GLY A 344 14.19 -21.44 35.00
CA GLY A 344 14.32 -22.78 35.57
C GLY A 344 15.67 -23.08 36.22
N GLU A 345 16.62 -22.14 36.21
CA GLU A 345 17.86 -22.26 36.98
C GLU A 345 17.65 -21.80 38.42
N LYS A 346 18.61 -22.15 39.28
CA LYS A 346 18.57 -21.83 40.72
C LYS A 346 19.31 -20.53 40.98
N ALA A 347 18.73 -19.68 41.83
CA ALA A 347 19.45 -18.54 42.39
C ALA A 347 20.50 -19.03 43.39
N TYR A 348 21.50 -18.20 43.65
CA TYR A 348 22.44 -18.38 44.76
C TYR A 348 22.48 -17.10 45.59
N PRO A 349 22.72 -17.20 46.91
CA PRO A 349 22.74 -16.04 47.77
C PRO A 349 23.86 -15.08 47.37
N ILE A 350 23.53 -13.79 47.28
CA ILE A 350 24.46 -12.70 47.01
C ILE A 350 24.15 -11.49 47.90
N GLY A 351 25.07 -10.54 47.92
CA GLY A 351 24.96 -9.27 48.62
C GLY A 351 25.67 -9.27 49.97
N ASP A 352 26.15 -8.08 50.34
CA ASP A 352 26.93 -7.92 51.57
C ASP A 352 26.02 -8.00 52.80
N LEU A 353 26.28 -9.02 53.61
CA LEU A 353 25.57 -9.31 54.85
C LEU A 353 26.25 -8.56 56.02
N GLU A 354 26.16 -7.24 56.00
CA GLU A 354 26.51 -6.43 57.17
C GLU A 354 25.27 -6.16 58.04
N SER A 355 25.49 -6.13 59.35
CA SER A 355 24.45 -5.80 60.33
C SER A 355 23.80 -4.45 59.98
N PRO A 356 22.45 -4.35 60.00
CA PRO A 356 21.74 -3.07 59.90
C PRO A 356 22.37 -2.02 60.83
N LYS A 357 22.62 -0.80 60.34
CA LYS A 357 23.25 0.31 61.10
C LYS A 357 22.31 0.96 62.13
N ASP A 358 21.50 0.16 62.82
CA ASP A 358 20.44 0.62 63.71
C ASP A 358 20.84 0.55 65.20
N GLY A 359 22.15 0.49 65.48
CA GLY A 359 22.68 0.55 66.85
C GLY A 359 22.73 -0.78 67.62
N TYR A 360 22.37 -1.90 66.98
CA TYR A 360 22.46 -3.25 67.54
C TYR A 360 23.15 -4.21 66.56
N THR A 361 24.07 -5.05 67.05
CA THR A 361 24.66 -6.14 66.27
C THR A 361 23.61 -7.22 66.04
N LYS A 362 23.16 -7.35 64.78
CA LYS A 362 22.32 -8.45 64.34
C LYS A 362 23.15 -9.48 63.59
N ASP A 363 22.96 -10.75 63.88
CA ASP A 363 23.55 -11.84 63.10
C ASP A 363 22.60 -12.24 61.97
N PHE A 364 23.18 -12.43 60.79
CA PHE A 364 22.46 -13.03 59.68
C PHE A 364 22.26 -14.53 59.95
N ILE A 365 21.02 -15.00 59.84
CA ILE A 365 20.67 -16.40 60.13
C ILE A 365 20.15 -17.17 58.90
N GLY A 366 19.95 -16.49 57.78
CA GLY A 366 19.50 -17.12 56.54
C GLY A 366 18.68 -16.19 55.67
N TRP A 367 18.21 -16.71 54.56
CA TRP A 367 17.28 -16.02 53.66
C TRP A 367 15.89 -16.64 53.81
N ASP A 368 14.83 -15.88 53.52
CA ASP A 368 13.44 -16.36 53.49
C ASP A 368 13.10 -17.20 52.24
N PHE A 369 14.11 -17.57 51.45
CA PHE A 369 13.97 -18.32 50.20
C PHE A 369 14.82 -19.59 50.21
N ASP A 370 14.23 -20.71 49.77
CA ASP A 370 14.96 -21.95 49.52
C ASP A 370 15.66 -21.91 48.16
N PHE A 371 16.98 -21.73 48.15
CA PHE A 371 17.81 -21.72 46.94
C PHE A 371 17.85 -23.06 46.19
N SER A 372 17.22 -24.12 46.72
CA SER A 372 16.96 -25.34 45.95
C SER A 372 15.85 -25.15 44.91
N THR A 373 15.02 -24.11 45.06
CA THR A 373 13.86 -23.76 44.22
C THR A 373 14.27 -23.06 42.92
N PRO A 374 13.85 -23.57 41.75
CA PRO A 374 14.07 -22.91 40.45
C PRO A 374 13.32 -21.57 40.30
N ILE A 375 13.87 -20.65 39.51
CA ILE A 375 13.29 -19.33 39.24
C ILE A 375 12.49 -19.33 37.93
N TYR A 376 11.23 -18.90 37.99
CA TYR A 376 10.32 -18.80 36.83
C TYR A 376 9.67 -17.42 36.65
N SER A 377 9.97 -16.47 37.54
CA SER A 377 9.50 -15.09 37.52
C SER A 377 10.47 -14.22 38.31
N ASP A 378 10.30 -12.90 38.24
CA ASP A 378 11.02 -12.00 39.16
C ASP A 378 10.67 -12.38 40.61
N THR A 379 11.71 -12.45 41.45
CA THR A 379 11.61 -12.95 42.84
C THR A 379 12.33 -11.99 43.78
N GLU A 380 11.72 -11.73 44.92
CA GLU A 380 12.32 -10.95 45.99
C GLU A 380 12.65 -11.87 47.18
N ILE A 381 13.88 -11.76 47.69
CA ILE A 381 14.44 -12.59 48.75
C ILE A 381 14.95 -11.66 49.86
N ASN A 382 14.54 -11.92 51.10
CA ASN A 382 14.87 -11.09 52.26
C ASN A 382 15.84 -11.79 53.19
N ALA A 383 16.87 -11.06 53.61
CA ALA A 383 17.80 -11.51 54.64
C ALA A 383 17.09 -11.54 56.00
N ILE A 384 17.23 -12.66 56.72
CA ILE A 384 16.70 -12.87 58.06
C ILE A 384 17.82 -12.59 59.06
N TRP A 385 17.52 -11.76 60.07
CA TRP A 385 18.47 -11.28 61.06
C TRP A 385 17.98 -11.60 62.48
N THR A 386 18.91 -11.85 63.40
CA THR A 386 18.64 -12.01 64.84
C THR A 386 19.39 -10.97 65.65
N ASP A 387 18.76 -10.36 66.67
CA ASP A 387 19.42 -9.39 67.56
C ASP A 387 20.22 -10.07 68.68
N TRP A 388 21.40 -9.54 69.02
CA TRP A 388 22.10 -9.85 70.27
C TRP A 388 21.84 -8.81 71.35
N TYR A 389 21.52 -9.27 72.56
CA TYR A 389 21.68 -8.48 73.78
C TYR A 389 22.31 -9.33 74.88
N TYR A 390 23.55 -9.01 75.24
CA TYR A 390 24.21 -9.59 76.42
C TYR A 390 23.67 -8.93 77.69
N THR A 391 23.06 -9.71 78.59
CA THR A 391 22.99 -9.35 80.01
C THR A 391 23.26 -10.57 80.90
N LYS A 392 23.82 -10.28 82.08
CA LYS A 392 24.59 -11.20 82.93
C LYS A 392 23.78 -12.25 83.70
N ASP A 393 22.45 -12.21 83.64
CA ASP A 393 21.58 -13.09 84.42
C ASP A 393 20.37 -13.47 83.55
N GLY A 394 20.38 -14.67 82.94
CA GLY A 394 19.30 -15.15 82.06
C GLY A 394 17.94 -15.22 82.76
N LEU A 395 16.77 -15.01 82.13
CA LEU A 395 16.38 -14.91 80.70
C LEU A 395 14.90 -14.46 80.69
N GLU A 396 14.42 -13.45 79.91
CA GLU A 396 13.00 -13.37 79.45
C GLU A 396 12.71 -12.37 78.26
N ARG A 397 11.97 -12.88 77.25
CA ARG A 397 11.02 -12.35 76.21
C ARG A 397 11.31 -11.14 75.27
N ILE A 398 11.07 -11.36 73.96
CA ILE A 398 11.05 -10.44 72.79
C ILE A 398 9.61 -10.15 72.31
N GLN A 399 9.37 -8.97 71.72
CA GLN A 399 8.16 -8.57 70.97
C GLN A 399 8.61 -8.05 69.59
N ASN A 400 7.95 -8.43 68.48
CA ASN A 400 7.48 -7.45 67.48
C ASN A 400 6.57 -7.99 66.35
N TYR A 401 5.90 -7.01 65.76
CA TYR A 401 4.72 -6.93 64.90
C TYR A 401 4.63 -7.86 63.67
N ASP A 402 3.41 -8.37 63.45
CA ASP A 402 2.64 -8.43 62.18
C ASP A 402 1.85 -9.72 61.86
N ASN A 403 1.33 -10.48 62.84
CA ASN A 403 0.53 -11.68 62.50
C ASN A 403 -0.58 -12.10 63.49
N GLY A 404 -0.87 -11.34 64.55
CA GLY A 404 -2.04 -11.63 65.40
C GLY A 404 -1.91 -12.82 66.38
N GLU A 405 -0.70 -13.20 66.81
CA GLU A 405 -0.47 -14.15 67.92
C GLU A 405 0.23 -13.46 69.12
N TYR A 406 -0.22 -13.74 70.35
CA TYR A 406 0.20 -13.08 71.60
C TYR A 406 1.12 -13.96 72.45
N THR A 407 2.13 -13.37 73.11
CA THR A 407 2.84 -13.93 74.28
C THR A 407 2.51 -13.11 75.55
N TYR A 408 2.60 -13.66 76.77
CA TYR A 408 2.40 -12.91 78.04
C TYR A 408 3.68 -12.77 78.88
N LYS A 409 3.78 -11.66 79.64
CA LYS A 409 4.70 -11.46 80.78
C LYS A 409 3.92 -11.13 82.10
N VAL A 410 4.13 -11.75 83.28
CA VAL A 410 3.53 -11.46 84.62
C VAL A 410 4.65 -11.42 85.69
N LYS A 411 4.47 -10.60 86.72
CA LYS A 411 5.41 -10.34 87.82
C LYS A 411 4.87 -10.94 89.13
N CYS A 412 5.72 -11.55 89.99
CA CYS A 412 5.34 -11.92 91.36
C CYS A 412 6.06 -11.03 92.40
N ALA A 413 5.40 -10.81 93.54
CA ALA A 413 5.48 -9.60 94.38
C ALA A 413 6.76 -9.37 95.21
N ASN A 414 7.85 -10.13 95.02
CA ASN A 414 9.14 -9.86 95.67
C ASN A 414 10.26 -9.71 94.61
N GLU A 415 10.05 -8.76 93.69
CA GLU A 415 11.00 -8.30 92.66
C GLU A 415 11.74 -9.37 91.83
N THR A 416 11.04 -10.40 91.35
CA THR A 416 11.46 -11.14 90.14
C THR A 416 10.24 -11.61 89.35
N TYR A 417 10.27 -11.41 88.03
CA TYR A 417 9.16 -11.66 87.09
C TYR A 417 9.00 -13.16 86.80
N LYS A 418 7.79 -13.62 86.43
CA LYS A 418 7.62 -14.95 85.80
C LYS A 418 6.34 -15.10 84.97
N THR A 419 6.49 -15.66 83.77
CA THR A 419 5.36 -15.85 82.83
C THR A 419 5.45 -17.06 81.93
N PHE A 420 4.29 -17.63 81.65
CA PHE A 420 4.06 -18.78 80.77
C PHE A 420 3.27 -18.33 79.52
N LEU A 421 3.59 -18.91 78.36
CA LEU A 421 2.67 -19.06 77.22
C LEU A 421 2.92 -20.42 76.55
N ILE A 422 1.87 -21.22 76.44
CA ILE A 422 1.71 -22.38 75.55
C ILE A 422 0.40 -22.03 74.81
N THR A 423 0.37 -21.78 73.50
CA THR A 423 0.41 -22.76 72.39
C THR A 423 1.12 -22.20 71.13
N GLY A 424 1.80 -23.07 70.37
CA GLY A 424 2.81 -22.76 69.34
C GLY A 424 2.34 -22.45 67.91
N PRO A 425 3.20 -22.62 66.87
CA PRO A 425 4.27 -23.62 66.79
C PRO A 425 5.65 -23.09 67.17
N ASN A 426 6.53 -24.04 67.49
CA ASN A 426 7.93 -23.90 67.92
C ASN A 426 8.14 -23.57 69.40
N ILE A 427 7.69 -24.49 70.26
CA ILE A 427 8.51 -24.83 71.43
C ILE A 427 9.57 -25.82 70.90
N PRO A 428 10.88 -25.56 71.10
CA PRO A 428 11.94 -26.35 70.49
C PRO A 428 11.99 -27.76 71.10
N ILE A 429 12.01 -28.78 70.23
CA ILE A 429 12.39 -30.16 70.58
C ILE A 429 13.79 -30.39 70.01
N LYS A 430 14.75 -30.76 70.86
CA LYS A 430 16.11 -31.12 70.42
C LYS A 430 16.15 -32.62 70.14
N ASP A 431 16.16 -32.99 68.86
CA ASP A 431 16.85 -34.19 68.39
C ASP A 431 17.41 -33.95 66.98
N GLY A 432 18.73 -33.75 66.90
CA GLY A 432 19.43 -33.65 65.61
C GLY A 432 19.01 -32.50 64.68
N ASN A 433 19.76 -32.32 63.59
CA ASN A 433 19.81 -31.09 62.78
C ASN A 433 18.69 -30.91 61.72
N ASN A 434 17.41 -31.22 61.97
CA ASN A 434 16.34 -30.97 60.97
C ASN A 434 15.03 -30.42 61.61
N TYR A 435 14.41 -29.42 60.97
CA TYR A 435 13.11 -28.85 61.35
C TYR A 435 12.03 -29.23 60.30
N TYR A 436 10.94 -29.86 60.74
CA TYR A 436 9.73 -30.09 59.92
C TYR A 436 8.45 -29.66 60.68
N THR A 437 7.38 -29.44 59.92
CA THR A 437 6.16 -28.67 60.22
C THR A 437 5.17 -29.29 61.24
N SER A 438 4.36 -28.43 61.90
CA SER A 438 2.97 -28.63 62.39
C SER A 438 2.65 -29.72 63.44
N LYS A 439 1.90 -29.31 64.50
CA LYS A 439 1.31 -30.07 65.63
C LYS A 439 2.24 -30.34 66.84
N ILE A 440 1.81 -29.88 68.02
CA ILE A 440 2.49 -30.12 69.30
C ILE A 440 2.24 -31.58 69.71
N THR A 441 3.26 -32.43 69.74
CA THR A 441 3.12 -33.86 70.02
C THR A 441 3.53 -34.28 71.44
N GLY A 442 4.30 -33.47 72.14
CA GLY A 442 4.67 -33.74 73.53
C GLY A 442 5.35 -32.56 74.22
N VAL A 443 5.45 -32.63 75.54
CA VAL A 443 6.43 -31.84 76.31
C VAL A 443 7.75 -32.59 76.22
N ILE A 444 8.83 -31.87 75.95
CA ILE A 444 10.14 -32.49 75.74
C ILE A 444 10.83 -32.84 77.05
N GLU A 445 11.88 -33.66 76.93
CA GLU A 445 12.80 -33.89 78.04
C GLU A 445 13.33 -32.57 78.60
N ASP A 446 13.35 -32.47 79.93
CA ASP A 446 13.79 -31.28 80.70
C ASP A 446 13.05 -29.96 80.40
N GLY A 447 11.92 -29.97 79.67
CA GLY A 447 11.28 -28.75 79.13
C GLY A 447 10.96 -27.64 80.14
N PHE A 448 10.63 -28.02 81.38
CA PHE A 448 10.39 -27.15 82.54
C PHE A 448 11.21 -27.59 83.78
N HIS A 449 12.28 -28.36 83.60
CA HIS A 449 13.12 -28.83 84.71
C HIS A 449 13.61 -27.65 85.57
N GLY A 450 13.52 -27.80 86.89
CA GLY A 450 13.95 -26.81 87.87
C GLY A 450 13.10 -25.53 87.88
N ASN A 451 11.87 -25.55 87.35
CA ASN A 451 11.02 -24.36 87.36
C ASN A 451 10.40 -24.12 88.74
N PHE A 452 11.18 -23.48 89.62
CA PHE A 452 10.80 -23.18 91.01
C PHE A 452 9.70 -22.11 91.18
N VAL A 453 8.92 -21.76 90.15
CA VAL A 453 7.69 -20.98 90.40
C VAL A 453 6.45 -21.48 89.69
N VAL A 454 6.56 -22.36 88.69
CA VAL A 454 5.36 -22.77 87.95
C VAL A 454 4.39 -23.36 88.97
N LYS A 455 3.21 -22.74 89.12
CA LYS A 455 2.20 -23.19 90.09
C LYS A 455 1.08 -23.99 89.46
N LYS A 456 0.80 -23.72 88.20
CA LYS A 456 -0.30 -24.32 87.48
C LYS A 456 0.10 -24.59 86.04
N VAL A 457 -0.15 -25.82 85.59
CA VAL A 457 0.02 -26.27 84.21
C VAL A 457 -1.35 -26.76 83.72
N VAL A 458 -1.74 -26.32 82.52
CA VAL A 458 -3.00 -26.70 81.88
C VAL A 458 -2.70 -27.05 80.42
N PHE A 459 -2.99 -28.29 80.04
CA PHE A 459 -2.81 -28.82 78.69
C PHE A 459 -4.12 -29.09 77.96
N ASP A 460 -5.23 -28.59 78.49
CA ASP A 460 -6.58 -28.81 77.96
C ASP A 460 -6.73 -28.45 76.46
N ASP A 461 -7.56 -29.21 75.75
CA ASP A 461 -7.90 -29.02 74.32
C ASP A 461 -6.70 -29.02 73.32
N ILE A 462 -5.64 -29.78 73.61
CA ILE A 462 -4.51 -29.99 72.68
C ILE A 462 -4.47 -31.45 72.20
N PRO A 463 -5.27 -31.87 71.21
CA PRO A 463 -5.43 -33.28 70.84
C PRO A 463 -4.16 -33.94 70.28
N THR A 464 -3.19 -33.13 69.88
CA THR A 464 -1.95 -33.63 69.32
C THR A 464 -0.92 -33.92 70.40
N LEU A 465 -1.03 -33.32 71.59
CA LEU A 465 -0.09 -33.49 72.70
C LEU A 465 -0.34 -34.85 73.34
N VAL A 466 0.52 -35.82 73.06
CA VAL A 466 0.36 -37.21 73.51
C VAL A 466 1.42 -37.66 74.50
N ASN A 467 2.52 -36.90 74.68
CA ASN A 467 3.64 -37.31 75.52
C ASN A 467 4.11 -36.21 76.50
N ILE A 468 4.49 -36.58 77.72
CA ILE A 468 5.24 -35.74 78.66
C ILE A 468 6.63 -36.36 78.86
N GLY A 469 7.66 -35.68 78.38
CA GLY A 469 9.03 -36.18 78.31
C GLY A 469 9.74 -36.35 79.66
N LYS A 470 10.90 -37.02 79.60
CA LYS A 470 11.71 -37.33 80.79
C LYS A 470 12.08 -36.07 81.55
N ARG A 471 11.94 -36.06 82.87
CA ARG A 471 12.29 -34.89 83.73
C ARG A 471 11.60 -33.57 83.33
N ALA A 472 10.51 -33.63 82.54
CA ALA A 472 9.89 -32.45 81.93
C ALA A 472 9.51 -31.35 82.93
N PHE A 473 9.09 -31.70 84.13
CA PHE A 473 8.75 -30.80 85.23
C PHE A 473 9.50 -31.16 86.52
N GLU A 474 10.60 -31.90 86.40
CA GLU A 474 11.39 -32.25 87.57
C GLU A 474 11.78 -30.99 88.36
N ASN A 475 11.73 -31.04 89.69
CA ASN A 475 12.05 -29.93 90.59
C ASN A 475 11.20 -28.67 90.39
N CYS A 476 9.98 -28.78 89.83
CA CYS A 476 8.98 -27.71 89.88
C CYS A 476 8.35 -27.61 91.27
N LEU A 477 9.14 -27.14 92.25
CA LEU A 477 8.79 -27.16 93.68
C LEU A 477 7.49 -26.41 94.02
N GLU A 478 7.09 -25.45 93.19
CA GLU A 478 5.90 -24.63 93.39
C GLU A 478 4.66 -25.15 92.64
N LEU A 479 4.78 -26.24 91.86
CA LEU A 479 3.68 -26.75 91.03
C LEU A 479 2.58 -27.34 91.91
N GLU A 480 1.44 -26.66 91.96
CA GLU A 480 0.27 -27.02 92.78
C GLU A 480 -0.80 -27.71 91.95
N THR A 481 -0.96 -27.31 90.68
CA THR A 481 -2.07 -27.76 89.81
C THR A 481 -1.53 -28.27 88.47
N LEU A 482 -1.95 -29.48 88.09
CA LEU A 482 -1.67 -30.07 86.79
C LEU A 482 -2.98 -30.55 86.16
N ILE A 483 -3.33 -29.99 85.00
CA ILE A 483 -4.48 -30.41 84.19
C ILE A 483 -3.92 -30.95 82.87
N LEU A 484 -4.01 -32.26 82.66
CA LEU A 484 -3.62 -32.91 81.41
C LEU A 484 -4.81 -32.94 80.44
N ASN A 485 -4.55 -32.91 79.13
CA ASN A 485 -5.54 -33.22 78.11
C ASN A 485 -5.86 -34.72 78.06
N ASP A 486 -7.00 -35.03 77.45
CA ASP A 486 -7.55 -36.38 77.28
C ASP A 486 -6.80 -37.27 76.28
N TYR A 487 -5.69 -36.79 75.73
CA TYR A 487 -4.92 -37.49 74.69
C TYR A 487 -3.50 -37.86 75.12
N ILE A 488 -3.06 -37.53 76.34
CA ILE A 488 -1.74 -37.99 76.83
C ILE A 488 -1.76 -39.51 76.94
N THR A 489 -0.88 -40.16 76.19
CA THR A 489 -0.66 -41.60 76.24
C THR A 489 0.59 -41.95 77.04
N ARG A 490 1.54 -41.03 77.22
CA ARG A 490 2.81 -41.32 77.91
C ARG A 490 3.24 -40.21 78.86
N ILE A 491 3.67 -40.60 80.05
CA ILE A 491 4.39 -39.76 81.01
C ILE A 491 5.70 -40.47 81.35
N GLU A 492 6.82 -39.88 80.95
CA GLU A 492 8.13 -40.51 80.99
C GLU A 492 8.81 -40.41 82.39
N GLU A 493 9.96 -41.06 82.53
CA GLU A 493 10.76 -41.11 83.76
C GLU A 493 10.97 -39.72 84.38
N ASP A 494 10.79 -39.61 85.69
CA ASP A 494 10.98 -38.39 86.48
C ASP A 494 10.19 -37.16 86.00
N ALA A 495 9.19 -37.31 85.13
CA ALA A 495 8.48 -36.20 84.48
C ALA A 495 7.97 -35.12 85.47
N PHE A 496 7.53 -35.49 86.67
CA PHE A 496 7.11 -34.57 87.75
C PHE A 496 7.87 -34.82 89.05
N TYR A 497 9.09 -35.37 88.96
CA TYR A 497 9.91 -35.68 90.13
C TYR A 497 10.13 -34.44 91.00
N ALA A 498 10.02 -34.60 92.32
CA ALA A 498 10.16 -33.54 93.31
C ALA A 498 9.19 -32.33 93.14
N CYS A 499 8.07 -32.48 92.44
CA CYS A 499 6.98 -31.46 92.45
C CYS A 499 6.24 -31.48 93.79
N LYS A 500 6.88 -30.97 94.85
CA LYS A 500 6.41 -31.12 96.24
C LYS A 500 5.06 -30.50 96.53
N LYS A 501 4.66 -29.43 95.84
CA LYS A 501 3.35 -28.81 96.07
C LYS A 501 2.21 -29.46 95.27
N LEU A 502 2.50 -30.44 94.42
CA LEU A 502 1.50 -31.08 93.58
C LEU A 502 0.72 -32.06 94.45
N LYS A 503 -0.51 -31.70 94.82
CA LYS A 503 -1.36 -32.49 95.73
C LYS A 503 -2.39 -33.35 95.05
N THR A 504 -2.82 -32.96 93.85
CA THR A 504 -3.89 -33.65 93.12
C THR A 504 -3.52 -33.75 91.66
N VAL A 505 -3.70 -34.94 91.09
CA VAL A 505 -3.37 -35.23 89.70
C VAL A 505 -4.60 -35.78 89.00
N TYR A 506 -4.92 -35.21 87.84
CA TYR A 506 -5.96 -35.70 86.94
C TYR A 506 -5.30 -36.39 85.76
N LEU A 507 -5.46 -37.71 85.67
CA LEU A 507 -4.85 -38.53 84.63
C LEU A 507 -5.89 -38.91 83.57
N PRO A 508 -5.58 -38.79 82.27
CA PRO A 508 -6.53 -39.08 81.20
C PRO A 508 -6.70 -40.58 80.98
N ALA A 509 -7.86 -40.99 80.44
CA ALA A 509 -8.16 -42.39 80.15
C ALA A 509 -7.28 -42.99 79.04
N SER A 510 -6.67 -42.13 78.22
CA SER A 510 -5.75 -42.50 77.15
C SER A 510 -4.36 -42.90 77.63
N LEU A 511 -4.04 -42.73 78.92
CA LEU A 511 -2.71 -43.00 79.43
C LEU A 511 -2.36 -44.48 79.25
N GLU A 512 -1.21 -44.76 78.64
CA GLU A 512 -0.73 -46.11 78.31
C GLU A 512 0.59 -46.44 79.03
N TYR A 513 1.41 -45.42 79.35
CA TYR A 513 2.72 -45.61 79.97
C TYR A 513 3.03 -44.57 81.07
N LEU A 514 3.61 -45.06 82.18
CA LEU A 514 4.16 -44.29 83.29
C LEU A 514 5.61 -44.71 83.56
N GLY A 515 6.54 -43.78 83.41
CA GLY A 515 7.96 -44.00 83.66
C GLY A 515 8.32 -44.07 85.15
N ASP A 516 9.52 -44.59 85.44
CA ASP A 516 10.03 -44.72 86.80
C ASP A 516 10.11 -43.35 87.48
N CYS A 517 9.72 -43.30 88.75
CA CYS A 517 9.68 -42.10 89.57
C CYS A 517 9.01 -40.86 88.92
N SER A 518 8.12 -41.06 87.93
CA SER A 518 7.43 -39.97 87.22
C SER A 518 6.69 -39.00 88.16
N PHE A 519 6.21 -39.45 89.32
CA PHE A 519 5.68 -38.62 90.41
C PHE A 519 6.44 -38.81 91.73
N GLY A 520 7.73 -39.16 91.65
CA GLY A 520 8.60 -39.38 92.79
C GLY A 520 8.82 -38.12 93.62
N PHE A 521 8.84 -38.26 94.95
CA PHE A 521 9.05 -37.14 95.90
C PHE A 521 8.07 -35.96 95.70
N THR A 522 6.87 -36.25 95.20
CA THR A 522 5.72 -35.35 95.21
C THR A 522 4.91 -35.53 96.50
N ASP A 523 4.09 -34.55 96.87
CA ASP A 523 3.10 -34.69 97.97
C ASP A 523 1.70 -34.97 97.40
N VAL A 524 1.61 -35.78 96.32
CA VAL A 524 0.32 -36.13 95.71
C VAL A 524 -0.52 -36.93 96.69
N GLU A 525 -1.65 -36.35 97.11
CA GLU A 525 -2.59 -36.92 98.07
C GLU A 525 -3.77 -37.62 97.38
N ASN A 526 -4.19 -37.17 96.19
CA ASN A 526 -5.35 -37.71 95.46
C ASN A 526 -5.04 -37.83 93.96
N VAL A 527 -5.43 -38.96 93.37
CA VAL A 527 -5.33 -39.19 91.92
C VAL A 527 -6.71 -39.49 91.37
N PHE A 528 -7.15 -38.68 90.40
CA PHE A 528 -8.41 -38.88 89.68
C PHE A 528 -8.08 -39.35 88.26
N TYR A 529 -8.27 -40.64 88.02
CA TYR A 529 -8.06 -41.24 86.71
C TYR A 529 -9.37 -41.27 85.93
N LYS A 530 -9.35 -40.75 84.70
CA LYS A 530 -10.52 -40.68 83.80
C LYS A 530 -10.90 -42.04 83.18
N GLY A 531 -10.10 -43.08 83.38
CA GLY A 531 -10.39 -44.44 82.93
C GLY A 531 -10.93 -45.36 84.02
N SER A 532 -11.30 -46.59 83.64
CA SER A 532 -11.75 -47.63 84.57
C SER A 532 -10.60 -48.31 85.31
N VAL A 533 -10.93 -49.18 86.27
CA VAL A 533 -9.92 -49.98 87.01
C VAL A 533 -9.13 -50.87 86.05
N GLU A 534 -9.80 -51.53 85.09
CA GLU A 534 -9.16 -52.41 84.12
C GLU A 534 -8.19 -51.63 83.21
N MET A 535 -8.56 -50.42 82.81
CA MET A 535 -7.69 -49.56 82.02
C MET A 535 -6.44 -49.15 82.80
N TRP A 536 -6.57 -48.85 84.10
CA TRP A 536 -5.43 -48.53 84.95
C TRP A 536 -4.47 -49.70 85.14
N GLU A 537 -5.00 -50.91 85.32
CA GLU A 537 -4.21 -52.13 85.43
C GLU A 537 -3.44 -52.43 84.14
N ALA A 538 -4.00 -52.05 82.98
CA ALA A 538 -3.37 -52.23 81.67
C ALA A 538 -2.22 -51.25 81.37
N ILE A 539 -2.10 -50.13 82.09
CA ILE A 539 -1.02 -49.14 81.90
C ILE A 539 0.34 -49.79 82.19
N GLU A 540 1.27 -49.69 81.24
CA GLU A 540 2.66 -50.08 81.43
C GLU A 540 3.34 -49.14 82.44
N LYS A 541 3.91 -49.70 83.51
CA LYS A 541 4.57 -48.94 84.58
C LYS A 541 6.02 -49.39 84.67
N GLU A 542 6.93 -48.51 84.30
CA GLU A 542 8.36 -48.73 84.49
C GLU A 542 8.73 -48.36 85.93
N GLY A 543 9.45 -49.27 86.63
CA GLY A 543 9.86 -49.07 88.01
C GLY A 543 8.69 -48.77 88.97
N TYR A 544 8.85 -47.74 89.79
CA TYR A 544 7.82 -47.24 90.70
C TYR A 544 7.49 -45.79 90.36
N PRO A 545 6.38 -45.50 89.65
CA PRO A 545 5.92 -44.14 89.34
C PRO A 545 5.70 -43.24 90.58
N ARG A 546 5.59 -43.83 91.78
CA ARG A 546 5.38 -43.16 93.07
C ARG A 546 4.14 -42.27 93.14
N LEU A 547 3.08 -42.64 92.41
CA LEU A 547 1.72 -42.19 92.70
C LEU A 547 1.20 -42.95 93.92
N VAL A 548 0.54 -42.27 94.86
CA VAL A 548 0.03 -42.88 96.11
C VAL A 548 -1.27 -43.63 95.81
N PRO A 549 -1.27 -44.97 95.76
CA PRO A 549 -2.46 -45.72 95.33
C PRO A 549 -3.57 -45.77 96.39
N GLU A 550 -3.33 -45.34 97.63
CA GLU A 550 -4.33 -45.34 98.72
C GLU A 550 -5.52 -44.38 98.47
N ASN A 551 -5.33 -43.33 97.66
CA ASN A 551 -6.35 -42.34 97.30
C ASN A 551 -6.48 -42.21 95.78
N MET A 552 -6.68 -43.36 95.13
CA MET A 552 -6.96 -43.48 93.71
C MET A 552 -8.47 -43.51 93.46
N TYR A 553 -8.95 -42.66 92.57
CA TYR A 553 -10.36 -42.59 92.15
C TYR A 553 -10.47 -42.88 90.65
N TYR A 554 -11.36 -43.80 90.29
CA TYR A 554 -11.60 -44.25 88.92
C TYR A 554 -12.88 -43.65 88.35
N TYR A 555 -12.91 -43.38 87.05
CA TYR A 555 -14.12 -42.86 86.42
C TYR A 555 -15.14 -43.98 86.20
N SER A 556 -16.40 -43.71 86.52
CA SER A 556 -17.52 -44.58 86.15
C SER A 556 -18.75 -43.74 85.80
N GLU A 557 -19.32 -43.92 84.61
CA GLU A 557 -20.57 -43.24 84.22
C GLU A 557 -21.78 -43.78 85.01
N THR A 558 -21.75 -45.06 85.35
CA THR A 558 -22.80 -45.77 86.10
C THR A 558 -22.38 -46.04 87.54
N GLU A 559 -23.34 -46.28 88.43
CA GLU A 559 -23.05 -46.57 89.83
C GLU A 559 -22.15 -47.81 89.93
N PRO A 560 -20.94 -47.70 90.51
CA PRO A 560 -20.00 -48.80 90.59
C PRO A 560 -20.54 -49.88 91.54
N ILE A 561 -20.49 -51.13 91.09
CA ILE A 561 -20.87 -52.29 91.91
C ILE A 561 -19.74 -52.65 92.89
N ASP A 562 -18.50 -52.32 92.52
CA ASP A 562 -17.33 -52.49 93.37
C ASP A 562 -17.29 -51.43 94.47
N THR A 563 -17.22 -51.89 95.72
CA THR A 563 -17.12 -51.03 96.91
C THR A 563 -15.69 -50.92 97.45
N VAL A 564 -14.72 -51.61 96.82
CA VAL A 564 -13.31 -51.60 97.23
C VAL A 564 -12.58 -50.39 96.66
N ASN A 565 -12.79 -50.11 95.37
CA ASN A 565 -12.22 -48.93 94.72
C ASN A 565 -13.07 -47.68 94.97
N LYS A 566 -12.42 -46.52 94.90
CA LYS A 566 -13.11 -45.22 94.95
C LYS A 566 -13.42 -44.79 93.53
N TYR A 567 -14.58 -44.20 93.31
CA TYR A 567 -15.03 -43.80 91.98
C TYR A 567 -15.49 -42.35 91.96
N TRP A 568 -15.50 -41.77 90.76
CA TRP A 568 -16.00 -40.42 90.50
C TRP A 568 -16.73 -40.37 89.15
N ARG A 569 -17.60 -39.36 88.96
CA ARG A 569 -18.33 -39.08 87.72
C ARG A 569 -18.47 -37.58 87.47
N TYR A 570 -18.96 -37.21 86.30
CA TYR A 570 -19.43 -35.86 86.05
C TYR A 570 -20.93 -35.73 86.36
N VAL A 571 -21.30 -34.68 87.10
CA VAL A 571 -22.69 -34.23 87.26
C VAL A 571 -22.72 -32.75 86.87
N ASP A 572 -23.50 -32.41 85.84
CA ASP A 572 -23.58 -31.05 85.28
C ASP A 572 -22.20 -30.44 84.92
N GLY A 573 -21.24 -31.27 84.49
CA GLY A 573 -19.88 -30.86 84.13
C GLY A 573 -18.91 -30.72 85.30
N GLU A 574 -19.37 -30.93 86.54
CA GLU A 574 -18.51 -30.92 87.73
C GLU A 574 -18.11 -32.34 88.14
N MET A 575 -16.87 -32.48 88.59
CA MET A 575 -16.35 -33.75 89.10
C MET A 575 -16.91 -34.01 90.50
N VAL A 576 -17.66 -35.10 90.66
CA VAL A 576 -18.20 -35.54 91.96
C VAL A 576 -17.79 -36.98 92.27
N PRO A 577 -17.41 -37.30 93.52
CA PRO A 577 -17.27 -38.69 93.96
C PRO A 577 -18.60 -39.44 93.82
N TRP A 578 -18.50 -40.74 93.54
CA TRP A 578 -19.65 -41.65 93.61
C TRP A 578 -20.11 -41.88 95.05
#